data_AF-A0A9E5TXH2-F1
#
_entry.id   AF-A0A9E5TXH2-F1
#
_cell.length_a   1.000
_cell.length_b   1.000
_cell.length_c   1.000
_cell.angle_alpha   90.00
_cell.angle_beta   90.00
_cell.angle_gamma   90.00
#
_symmetry.space_group_name_H-M   'P 1'
#
loop_
_entity.id
_entity.type
_entity.pdbx_description
1 polymer ?
#
loop_
_entity_poly.entity_id
_entity_poly.type
_entity_poly.pdbx_seq_one_letter_code
_entity_poly.pdbx_strand_id
1 'polypeptide(L)'
;ADGNDSPAVLLEHFTAADRAANIPEFVNVNPGQFREIREAFADYYTHYRIGVGLERRHEYAKAIAEFQMALAEQPNHAESLYLLASCLARLHREQEA
;
A
#
# COMPACT_ATOMS: atom_id res chain seq x y z
N ALA A 1 0.57 35.98 -11.02
CA ALA A 1 1.25 35.40 -12.19
C ALA A 1 0.34 34.30 -12.70
N ASP A 2 -0.22 34.47 -13.90
CA ASP A 2 -1.40 33.75 -14.38
C ASP A 2 -1.10 32.34 -14.94
N GLY A 3 -0.06 31.67 -14.44
CA GLY A 3 0.21 30.25 -14.71
C GLY A 3 0.38 29.85 -16.18
N ASN A 4 0.77 30.78 -17.05
CA ASN A 4 0.77 30.61 -18.50
C ASN A 4 2.18 30.55 -19.10
N ASP A 5 3.16 30.10 -18.32
CA ASP A 5 4.55 30.04 -18.74
C ASP A 5 4.76 28.97 -19.83
N SER A 6 5.33 29.41 -20.94
CA SER A 6 5.69 28.57 -22.09
C SER A 6 7.15 28.12 -22.00
N PRO A 7 7.49 26.91 -22.47
CA PRO A 7 6.62 25.98 -23.22
C PRO A 7 5.87 24.99 -22.33
N ALA A 8 4.62 24.69 -22.71
CA ALA A 8 3.89 23.56 -22.13
C ALA A 8 4.56 22.24 -22.57
N VAL A 9 5.00 21.44 -21.60
CA VAL A 9 5.48 20.07 -21.86
C VAL A 9 4.27 19.15 -21.88
N LEU A 10 3.88 18.67 -23.07
CA LEU A 10 2.83 17.67 -23.21
C LEU A 10 3.38 16.29 -22.85
N LEU A 11 2.91 15.70 -21.74
CA LEU A 11 3.19 14.32 -21.38
C LEU A 11 2.09 13.40 -21.94
N GLU A 12 2.34 12.80 -23.11
CA GLU A 12 1.35 12.03 -23.88
C GLU A 12 0.68 10.92 -23.06
N HIS A 13 1.40 10.29 -22.13
CA HIS A 13 0.90 9.19 -21.31
C HIS A 13 0.06 9.60 -20.08
N PHE A 14 -0.10 10.90 -19.82
CA PHE A 14 -0.90 11.45 -18.71
C PHE A 14 -2.32 11.85 -19.13
N THR A 15 -2.70 11.59 -20.39
CA THR A 15 -3.97 12.02 -20.99
C THR A 15 -5.04 10.92 -21.02
N ALA A 16 -4.72 9.70 -20.56
CA ALA A 16 -5.67 8.60 -20.52
C ALA A 16 -6.73 8.85 -19.43
N ALA A 17 -8.01 8.81 -19.81
CA ALA A 17 -9.15 9.12 -18.94
C ALA A 17 -9.25 8.24 -17.68
N ASP A 18 -8.61 7.07 -17.70
CA ASP A 18 -8.56 6.08 -16.63
C ASP A 18 -7.25 6.10 -15.83
N ARG A 19 -6.28 6.94 -16.22
CA ARG A 19 -4.99 7.09 -15.54
C ARG A 19 -4.67 8.55 -15.27
N ALA A 20 -5.56 9.21 -14.54
CA ALA A 20 -5.17 10.45 -13.87
C ALA A 20 -4.01 10.13 -12.93
N ALA A 21 -2.79 10.44 -13.36
CA ALA A 21 -1.70 10.64 -12.42
C ALA A 21 -2.08 11.87 -11.62
N ASN A 22 -2.48 11.66 -10.38
CA ASN A 22 -2.78 12.73 -9.45
C ASN A 22 -1.45 13.36 -9.04
N ILE A 23 -0.89 14.21 -9.91
CA ILE A 23 0.22 15.10 -9.57
C ILE A 23 -0.40 16.15 -8.63
N PRO A 24 0.05 16.28 -7.37
CA PRO A 24 -0.64 17.06 -6.34
C PRO A 24 -0.88 18.54 -6.66
N GLU A 25 -0.26 19.09 -7.70
CA GLU A 25 -0.32 20.50 -8.06
C GLU A 25 -1.69 20.98 -8.60
N PHE A 26 -2.63 20.09 -8.98
CA PHE A 26 -3.94 20.50 -9.51
C PHE A 26 -5.14 20.25 -8.60
N VAL A 27 -4.91 19.84 -7.35
CA VAL A 27 -6.01 19.79 -6.37
C VAL A 27 -6.21 21.21 -5.81
N ASN A 28 -7.33 21.86 -6.15
CA ASN A 28 -7.73 23.16 -5.59
C ASN A 28 -8.17 23.01 -4.12
N VAL A 29 -7.21 22.69 -3.25
CA VAL A 29 -7.39 22.64 -1.80
C VAL A 29 -7.03 23.98 -1.18
N ASN A 30 -7.61 24.27 -0.03
CA ASN A 30 -7.18 25.42 0.76
C ASN A 30 -5.72 25.18 1.22
N PRO A 31 -4.79 26.16 1.11
CA PRO A 31 -3.41 25.98 1.58
C PRO A 31 -3.29 25.55 3.05
N GLY A 32 -4.28 25.89 3.88
CA GLY A 32 -4.37 25.46 5.28
C GLY A 32 -5.07 24.12 5.50
N GLN A 33 -5.45 23.39 4.45
CA GLN A 33 -6.05 22.05 4.50
C GLN A 33 -4.99 20.99 4.77
N PHE A 34 -3.79 21.14 4.19
CA PHE A 34 -2.64 20.29 4.49
C PHE A 34 -1.81 20.94 5.60
N ARG A 35 -2.31 20.85 6.84
CA ARG A 35 -1.61 21.43 8.02
C ARG A 35 -0.38 20.66 8.44
N GLU A 36 -0.28 19.40 8.05
CA GLU A 36 0.77 18.49 8.49
C GLU A 36 0.92 17.38 7.46
N ILE A 37 2.14 17.18 6.94
CA ILE A 37 2.50 15.93 6.25
C ILE A 37 2.98 15.00 7.36
N ARG A 38 2.19 13.97 7.66
CA ARG A 38 2.59 12.94 8.61
C ARG A 38 3.32 11.83 7.87
N GLU A 39 4.55 11.56 8.28
CA GLU A 39 5.28 10.36 7.87
C GLU A 39 4.70 9.14 8.59
N ALA A 40 3.58 8.62 8.08
CA ALA A 40 2.98 7.35 8.48
C ALA A 40 3.10 6.37 7.30
N PHE A 41 4.34 5.96 6.99
CA PHE A 41 4.61 5.16 5.79
C PHE A 41 4.18 3.70 5.89
N ALA A 42 4.06 3.17 7.11
CA ALA A 42 3.61 1.81 7.36
C ALA A 42 2.52 1.81 8.43
N ASP A 43 1.28 1.63 7.99
CA ASP A 43 0.14 1.25 8.82
C ASP A 43 -0.11 -0.26 8.69
N TYR A 44 -1.09 -0.77 9.42
CA TYR A 44 -1.49 -2.16 9.37
C TYR A 44 -1.78 -2.64 7.93
N TYR A 45 -2.29 -1.74 7.08
CA TYR A 45 -2.66 -2.05 5.70
C TYR A 45 -1.44 -2.23 4.80
N THR A 46 -0.38 -1.46 5.01
CA THR A 46 0.92 -1.67 4.38
C THR A 46 1.49 -3.04 4.73
N HIS A 47 1.52 -3.41 6.00
CA HIS A 47 1.97 -4.73 6.44
C HIS A 47 1.12 -5.86 5.84
N TYR A 48 -0.21 -5.71 5.84
CA TYR A 48 -1.11 -6.65 5.16
C TYR A 48 -0.77 -6.82 3.68
N ARG A 49 -0.55 -5.73 2.93
CA ARG A 49 -0.23 -5.78 1.50
C ARG A 49 1.12 -6.45 1.22
N ILE A 50 2.14 -6.19 2.04
CA ILE A 50 3.43 -6.85 1.93
C ILE A 50 3.26 -8.35 2.20
N GLY A 51 2.54 -8.72 3.26
CA GLY A 51 2.22 -10.10 3.60
C GLY A 51 1.52 -10.85 2.46
N VAL A 52 0.52 -10.24 1.81
CA VAL A 52 -0.15 -10.80 0.62
C VAL A 52 0.85 -11.03 -0.52
N GLY A 53 1.77 -10.09 -0.75
CA GLY A 53 2.81 -10.23 -1.77
C GLY A 53 3.76 -11.40 -1.50
N LEU A 54 4.16 -11.58 -0.25
CA LEU A 54 5.03 -12.67 0.19
C LEU A 54 4.32 -14.04 0.15
N GLU A 55 3.05 -14.10 0.55
CA GLU A 55 2.22 -15.32 0.49
C GLU A 55 2.11 -15.83 -0.95
N ARG A 56 1.87 -14.93 -1.92
CA ARG A 56 1.82 -15.27 -3.35
C ARG A 56 3.14 -15.80 -3.91
N ARG A 57 4.27 -15.46 -3.27
CA ARG A 57 5.60 -15.98 -3.62
C ARG A 57 5.98 -17.22 -2.81
N HIS A 58 5.07 -17.75 -2.01
CA HIS A 58 5.30 -18.87 -1.10
C HIS A 58 6.37 -18.59 -0.03
N GLU A 59 6.68 -17.32 0.24
CA GLU A 59 7.61 -16.91 1.30
C GLU A 59 6.88 -16.87 2.66
N TYR A 60 6.30 -18.00 3.08
CA TYR A 60 5.32 -18.07 4.17
C TYR A 60 5.84 -17.55 5.51
N ALA A 61 7.10 -17.85 5.86
CA ALA A 61 7.71 -17.37 7.10
C ALA A 61 7.76 -15.83 7.17
N LYS A 62 8.06 -15.17 6.04
CA LYS A 62 8.08 -13.70 5.97
C LYS A 62 6.67 -13.14 5.96
N ALA A 63 5.74 -13.78 5.22
CA ALA A 63 4.34 -13.37 5.20
C ALA A 63 3.70 -13.40 6.60
N ILE A 64 4.03 -14.42 7.41
CA ILE A 64 3.58 -14.54 8.80
C ILE A 64 4.00 -13.33 9.64
N ALA A 65 5.27 -12.91 9.54
CA ALA A 65 5.78 -11.77 10.30
C ALA A 65 5.01 -10.48 9.95
N GLU A 66 4.76 -10.24 8.66
CA GLU A 66 3.99 -9.06 8.20
C GLU A 66 2.54 -9.10 8.66
N PHE A 67 1.86 -10.25 8.59
CA PHE A 67 0.49 -10.36 9.10
C PHE A 67 0.42 -10.17 10.63
N GLN A 68 1.43 -10.61 11.38
CA GLN A 68 1.51 -10.34 12.81
C GLN A 68 1.67 -8.85 13.12
N MET A 69 2.48 -8.13 12.33
CA MET A 69 2.59 -6.66 12.46
C MET A 69 1.26 -5.96 12.16
N ALA A 70 0.56 -6.38 11.10
CA ALA A 70 -0.77 -5.87 10.79
C ALA A 70 -1.77 -6.11 11.93
N LEU A 71 -1.74 -7.30 12.55
CA LEU A 71 -2.64 -7.66 13.65
C LEU A 71 -2.24 -7.02 14.99
N ALA A 72 -0.99 -6.62 15.17
CA ALA A 72 -0.57 -5.87 16.35
C ALA A 72 -1.24 -4.48 16.40
N GLU A 73 -1.48 -3.85 15.25
CA GLU A 73 -2.16 -2.57 15.14
C GLU A 73 -3.69 -2.73 14.99
N GLN A 74 -4.16 -3.69 14.17
CA GLN A 74 -5.57 -4.00 13.97
C GLN A 74 -5.87 -5.48 14.28
N PRO A 75 -6.09 -5.84 15.56
CA PRO A 75 -6.26 -7.24 15.99
C PRO A 75 -7.43 -7.99 15.33
N ASN A 76 -8.46 -7.26 14.89
CA ASN A 76 -9.67 -7.82 14.31
C ASN A 76 -9.70 -7.74 12.77
N HIS A 77 -8.57 -7.52 12.11
CA HIS A 77 -8.50 -7.54 10.64
C HIS A 77 -8.66 -8.98 10.13
N ALA A 78 -9.87 -9.32 9.68
CA ALA A 78 -10.28 -10.69 9.35
C ALA A 78 -9.38 -11.32 8.26
N GLU A 79 -9.01 -10.55 7.25
CA GLU A 79 -8.17 -10.98 6.13
C GLU A 79 -6.75 -11.33 6.59
N SER A 80 -6.15 -10.52 7.48
CA SER A 80 -4.83 -10.82 8.05
C SER A 80 -4.88 -12.09 8.92
N LEU A 81 -5.93 -12.28 9.72
CA LEU A 81 -6.10 -13.51 10.53
C LEU A 81 -6.21 -14.76 9.64
N TYR A 82 -7.04 -14.69 8.60
CA TYR A 82 -7.24 -15.78 7.66
C TYR A 82 -5.95 -16.13 6.92
N LEU A 83 -5.24 -15.14 6.39
CA LEU A 83 -4.00 -15.37 5.65
C LEU A 83 -2.87 -15.84 6.57
N LEU A 84 -2.78 -15.34 7.81
CA LEU A 84 -1.85 -15.84 8.81
C LEU A 84 -2.07 -17.35 9.06
N ALA A 85 -3.32 -17.76 9.28
CA ALA A 85 -3.66 -19.18 9.48
C ALA A 85 -3.31 -20.03 8.25
N SER A 86 -3.61 -19.54 7.04
CA SER A 86 -3.24 -20.20 5.78
C SER A 86 -1.72 -20.37 5.65
N CYS A 87 -0.95 -19.32 5.90
CA CYS A 87 0.51 -19.36 5.84
C CYS A 87 1.12 -20.32 6.85
N LEU A 88 0.61 -20.34 8.10
CA LEU A 88 1.05 -21.29 9.12
C LEU A 88 0.82 -22.73 8.68
N ALA A 89 -0.38 -23.05 8.17
CA ALA A 89 -0.70 -24.39 7.69
C ALA A 89 0.21 -24.83 6.53
N ARG A 90 0.56 -23.92 5.61
CA ARG A 90 1.46 -24.24 4.49
C ARG A 90 2.91 -24.39 4.93
N LEU A 91 3.39 -23.53 5.83
CA LEU A 91 4.75 -23.63 6.37
C LEU A 91 4.97 -24.96 7.11
N HIS A 92 3.98 -25.42 7.89
CA HIS A 92 4.06 -26.74 8.54
C HIS A 92 4.14 -27.89 7.52
N ARG A 93 3.33 -27.84 6.46
CA ARG A 93 3.35 -28.87 5.41
C ARG A 93 4.68 -28.94 4.65
N GLU A 94 5.35 -27.81 4.44
CA GLU A 94 6.67 -27.78 3.81
C GLU A 94 7.79 -28.29 4.73
N GLN A 95 7.65 -28.14 6.04
CA GLN A 95 8.61 -28.68 7.01
C GLN A 95 8.49 -30.21 7.17
N GLU A 96 7.33 -30.78 6.85
CA GLU A 96 7.08 -32.23 6.92
C GLU A 96 7.48 -33.00 5.64
N ALA A 97 7.75 -32.30 4.53
CA ALA A 97 8.10 -32.88 3.22
C ALA A 97 9.62 -33.04 3.04
#